data_AF-A0A836P084-F1
#
_entry.id   AF-A0A836P084-F1
#
_cell.length_a   1.000
_cell.length_b   1.000
_cell.length_c   1.000
_cell.angle_alpha   90.00
_cell.angle_beta   90.00
_cell.angle_gamma   90.00
#
_symmetry.space_group_name_H-M   'P 1'
#
loop_
_entity.id
_entity.type
_entity.pdbx_description
1 polymer ?
#
loop_
_entity_poly.entity_id
_entity_poly.type
_entity_poly.pdbx_seq_one_letter_code
_entity_poly.pdbx_strand_id
1 'polypeptide(L)'
;PGLDTLPVAKALATVAKKLRAMAYVRPVAETVAEAVTYRGQFSDRELMLIWPDFLAFDTATSTTTAAYATARALGLRAKIDTEQGWHKSLSNVPVAGVTGISKDVHWDLQDPATDAGVLNEGDITTLVTFNGQRFWGSRTCAEDRIFAFETATRTAQILADTIAEGVAFYVDKPMHPSLVKDLIETINAKFRDLKSSGYLIDANAWYDGTVNSATTLADGALRIDYDYTPV
;
A
#
# COMPACT_ATOMS: atom_id res chain seq x y z
N PRO A 1 14.89 -2.75 8.64
CA PRO A 1 15.25 -1.34 8.36
C PRO A 1 16.79 -1.19 8.29
N GLY A 2 17.32 -0.47 7.30
CA GLY A 2 18.77 -0.26 7.12
C GLY A 2 19.49 -1.37 6.33
N LEU A 3 18.83 -2.49 6.03
CA LEU A 3 19.39 -3.68 5.35
C LEU A 3 18.77 -3.95 3.97
N ASP A 4 18.03 -2.97 3.47
CA ASP A 4 17.22 -2.94 2.27
C ASP A 4 18.06 -2.72 1.00
N THR A 5 19.12 -3.52 0.85
CA THR A 5 19.91 -3.58 -0.40
C THR A 5 19.05 -4.02 -1.58
N LEU A 6 19.49 -3.77 -2.82
CA LEU A 6 18.72 -4.14 -4.01
C LEU A 6 18.28 -5.62 -4.04
N PRO A 7 19.13 -6.62 -3.74
CA PRO A 7 18.68 -8.01 -3.65
C PRO A 7 17.60 -8.23 -2.59
N VAL A 8 17.72 -7.57 -1.43
CA VAL A 8 16.75 -7.66 -0.34
C VAL A 8 15.43 -6.98 -0.74
N ALA A 9 15.48 -5.82 -1.39
CA ALA A 9 14.30 -5.13 -1.90
C ALA A 9 13.51 -5.99 -2.90
N LYS A 10 14.20 -6.65 -3.84
CA LYS A 10 13.57 -7.59 -4.79
C LYS A 10 12.96 -8.81 -4.10
N ALA A 11 13.64 -9.35 -3.09
CA ALA A 11 13.10 -10.45 -2.29
C ALA A 11 11.86 -10.01 -1.50
N LEU A 12 11.89 -8.82 -0.91
CA LEU A 12 10.75 -8.24 -0.18
C LEU A 12 9.55 -8.03 -1.11
N ALA A 13 9.73 -7.53 -2.33
CA ALA A 13 8.65 -7.41 -3.31
C ALA A 13 7.96 -8.77 -3.58
N THR A 14 8.76 -9.82 -3.76
CA THR A 14 8.26 -11.18 -4.00
C THR A 14 7.49 -11.72 -2.79
N VAL A 15 7.99 -11.49 -1.58
CA VAL A 15 7.32 -11.93 -0.34
C VAL A 15 6.04 -11.13 -0.10
N ALA A 16 6.08 -9.82 -0.31
CA ALA A 16 4.93 -8.92 -0.12
C ALA A 16 3.75 -9.33 -1.02
N LYS A 17 4.00 -9.72 -2.27
CA LYS A 17 2.99 -10.29 -3.17
C LYS A 17 2.32 -11.54 -2.61
N LYS A 18 3.11 -12.48 -2.10
CA LYS A 18 2.61 -13.75 -1.53
C LYS A 18 1.77 -13.53 -0.27
N LEU A 19 2.19 -12.57 0.56
CA LEU A 19 1.53 -12.25 1.81
C LEU A 19 0.42 -11.21 1.66
N ARG A 20 0.16 -10.70 0.46
CA ARG A 20 -0.74 -9.55 0.22
C ARG A 20 -0.42 -8.37 1.16
N ALA A 21 0.86 -8.05 1.28
CA ALA A 21 1.38 -7.01 2.15
C ALA A 21 1.99 -5.85 1.35
N MET A 22 2.30 -4.75 2.04
CA MET A 22 3.12 -3.65 1.53
C MET A 22 4.53 -3.71 2.11
N ALA A 23 5.53 -3.48 1.26
CA ALA A 23 6.93 -3.36 1.65
C ALA A 23 7.44 -1.94 1.43
N TYR A 24 7.86 -1.29 2.51
CA TYR A 24 8.58 -0.02 2.45
C TYR A 24 10.08 -0.27 2.40
N VAL A 25 10.76 0.33 1.43
CA VAL A 25 12.18 0.09 1.14
C VAL A 25 12.86 1.41 0.86
N ARG A 26 14.09 1.59 1.35
CA ARG A 26 14.93 2.73 0.98
C ARG A 26 15.70 2.42 -0.31
N PRO A 27 15.73 3.34 -1.29
CA PRO A 27 16.67 3.21 -2.39
C PRO A 27 18.10 3.40 -1.88
N VAL A 28 19.04 2.60 -2.38
CA VAL A 28 20.47 2.77 -2.11
C VAL A 28 20.98 3.88 -3.00
N ALA A 29 20.92 5.11 -2.51
CA ALA A 29 21.22 6.32 -3.24
C ALA A 29 21.72 7.45 -2.33
N GLU A 30 22.68 8.22 -2.79
CA GLU A 30 23.22 9.41 -2.12
C GLU A 30 22.60 10.71 -2.64
N THR A 31 22.04 10.68 -3.86
CA THR A 31 21.42 11.83 -4.52
C THR A 31 20.00 11.53 -5.01
N VAL A 32 19.23 12.59 -5.29
CA VAL A 32 17.88 12.49 -5.89
C VAL A 32 17.91 11.73 -7.22
N ALA A 33 18.85 12.05 -8.10
CA ALA A 33 18.96 11.41 -9.41
C ALA A 33 19.28 9.90 -9.31
N GLU A 34 20.14 9.52 -8.36
CA GLU A 34 20.42 8.11 -8.07
C GLU A 34 19.18 7.38 -7.52
N ALA A 35 18.39 8.04 -6.65
CA ALA A 35 17.17 7.46 -6.12
C ALA A 35 16.15 7.19 -7.24
N VAL A 36 15.94 8.16 -8.14
CA VAL A 36 15.06 8.02 -9.31
C VAL A 36 15.55 6.91 -10.24
N THR A 37 16.86 6.83 -10.48
CA THR A 37 17.45 5.75 -11.28
C THR A 37 17.23 4.38 -10.61
N TYR A 38 17.40 4.30 -9.28
CA TYR A 38 17.21 3.07 -8.51
C TYR A 38 15.76 2.57 -8.62
N ARG A 39 14.78 3.47 -8.61
CA ARG A 39 13.34 3.15 -8.74
C ARG A 39 13.00 2.46 -10.07
N GLY A 40 13.74 2.73 -11.14
CA GLY A 40 13.55 2.07 -12.45
C GLY A 40 13.78 0.56 -12.45
N GLN A 41 14.24 -0.03 -11.34
CA GLN A 41 14.53 -1.46 -11.23
C GLN A 41 13.35 -2.31 -10.73
N PHE A 42 12.19 -1.69 -10.50
CA PHE A 42 11.00 -2.32 -9.89
C PHE A 42 9.73 -2.03 -10.70
N SER A 43 8.80 -2.98 -10.67
CA SER A 43 7.45 -2.88 -11.25
C SER A 43 6.37 -3.43 -10.30
N ASP A 44 6.70 -3.53 -9.01
CA ASP A 44 5.88 -4.18 -7.99
C ASP A 44 4.99 -3.16 -7.27
N ARG A 45 3.66 -3.29 -7.41
CA ARG A 45 2.69 -2.42 -6.72
C ARG A 45 2.72 -2.55 -5.19
N GLU A 46 3.26 -3.66 -4.70
CA GLU A 46 3.46 -3.96 -3.28
C GLU A 46 4.69 -3.27 -2.69
N LEU A 47 5.52 -2.65 -3.52
CA LEU A 47 6.72 -1.95 -3.09
C LEU A 47 6.49 -0.43 -3.10
N MET A 48 6.98 0.24 -2.06
CA MET A 48 7.01 1.69 -1.98
C MET A 48 8.39 2.15 -1.54
N LEU A 49 9.00 3.00 -2.36
CA LEU A 49 10.32 3.54 -2.07
C LEU A 49 10.22 4.82 -1.25
N ILE A 50 11.07 4.91 -0.22
CA ILE A 50 11.14 6.06 0.68
C ILE A 50 12.58 6.57 0.76
N TRP A 51 12.79 7.84 0.43
CA TRP A 51 14.10 8.48 0.51
C TRP A 51 14.01 9.95 0.86
N PRO A 52 14.84 10.48 1.78
CA PRO A 52 15.93 9.82 2.50
C PRO A 52 15.42 9.18 3.82
N ASP A 53 16.27 9.09 4.86
CA ASP A 53 15.90 8.66 6.20
C ASP A 53 15.62 9.87 7.12
N PHE A 54 14.92 9.65 8.24
CA PHE A 54 14.83 10.67 9.29
C PHE A 54 16.10 10.66 10.15
N LEU A 55 16.25 11.73 10.94
CA LEU A 55 17.22 11.81 12.02
C LEU A 55 16.48 11.83 13.37
N ALA A 56 17.10 11.27 14.42
CA ALA A 56 16.64 11.37 15.79
C ALA A 56 17.82 11.39 16.76
N PHE A 57 17.63 12.00 17.94
CA PHE A 57 18.63 11.98 18.99
C PHE A 57 18.58 10.65 19.75
N ASP A 58 19.70 9.95 19.81
CA ASP A 58 19.88 8.74 20.61
C ASP A 58 20.46 9.12 21.98
N THR A 59 19.70 8.86 23.04
CA THR A 59 20.09 9.19 24.42
C THR A 59 21.17 8.26 24.97
N ALA A 60 21.32 7.05 24.43
CA ALA A 60 22.34 6.11 24.87
C ALA A 60 23.74 6.52 24.40
N THR A 61 23.83 7.01 23.16
CA THR A 61 25.09 7.50 22.57
C THR A 61 25.27 9.02 22.68
N SER A 62 24.22 9.74 23.06
CA SER A 62 24.16 11.21 23.05
C SER A 62 24.51 11.83 21.69
N THR A 63 24.10 11.18 20.60
CA THR A 63 24.35 11.64 19.23
C THR A 63 23.08 11.61 18.38
N THR A 64 23.02 12.43 17.33
CA THR A 64 21.96 12.33 16.33
C THR A 64 22.31 11.20 15.36
N THR A 65 21.41 10.22 15.23
CA THR A 65 21.58 9.05 14.37
C THR A 65 20.41 8.90 13.40
N ALA A 66 20.59 8.00 12.42
CA ALA A 66 19.55 7.70 11.44
C ALA A 66 18.35 7.02 12.12
N ALA A 67 17.18 7.63 11.99
CA ALA A 67 15.90 7.02 12.31
C ALA A 67 15.27 6.52 11.00
N TYR A 68 15.49 5.24 10.68
CA TYR A 68 15.11 4.68 9.39
C TYR A 68 13.66 4.98 9.01
N ALA A 69 13.47 5.64 7.87
CA ALA A 69 12.16 6.09 7.42
C ALA A 69 11.23 4.91 7.13
N THR A 70 11.78 3.79 6.66
CA THR A 70 11.02 2.54 6.47
C THR A 70 10.44 2.00 7.78
N ALA A 71 11.18 2.10 8.89
CA ALA A 71 10.68 1.70 10.22
C ALA A 71 9.60 2.67 10.73
N ARG A 72 9.82 3.97 10.56
CA ARG A 72 8.84 5.01 10.92
C ARG A 72 7.56 4.88 10.11
N ALA A 73 7.66 4.54 8.83
CA ALA A 73 6.53 4.30 7.95
C ALA A 73 5.68 3.13 8.47
N LEU A 74 6.29 2.00 8.83
CA LEU A 74 5.56 0.85 9.40
C LEU A 74 4.79 1.23 10.69
N GLY A 75 5.44 1.91 11.62
CA GLY A 75 4.79 2.34 12.87
C GLY A 75 3.67 3.34 12.64
N LEU A 76 3.90 4.32 11.75
CA LEU A 76 2.88 5.29 11.37
C LEU A 76 1.71 4.63 10.65
N ARG A 77 1.99 3.62 9.83
CA ARG A 77 0.98 2.88 9.09
C ARG A 77 0.00 2.19 10.02
N ALA A 78 0.52 1.48 11.02
CA ALA A 78 -0.29 0.84 12.06
C ALA A 78 -1.15 1.85 12.83
N LYS A 79 -0.58 3.03 13.14
CA LYS A 79 -1.32 4.12 13.79
C LYS A 79 -2.47 4.62 12.91
N ILE A 80 -2.20 4.94 11.65
CA ILE A 80 -3.22 5.44 10.73
C ILE A 80 -4.32 4.39 10.53
N ASP A 81 -3.96 3.12 10.38
CA ASP A 81 -4.95 2.05 10.21
C ASP A 81 -5.90 1.94 11.41
N THR A 82 -5.38 2.19 12.61
CA THR A 82 -6.18 2.17 13.85
C THR A 82 -7.06 3.40 14.01
N GLU A 83 -6.53 4.59 13.70
CA GLU A 83 -7.20 5.86 13.99
C GLU A 83 -8.11 6.37 12.87
N GLN A 84 -7.73 6.09 11.61
CA GLN A 84 -8.37 6.63 10.41
C GLN A 84 -8.80 5.54 9.44
N GLY A 85 -8.11 4.40 9.43
CA GLY A 85 -8.37 3.28 8.52
C GLY A 85 -7.36 3.15 7.38
N TRP A 86 -7.36 2.00 6.72
CA TRP A 86 -6.39 1.67 5.67
C TRP A 86 -6.49 2.52 4.41
N HIS A 87 -7.64 3.17 4.18
CA HIS A 87 -7.91 4.02 3.02
C HIS A 87 -7.16 5.35 3.10
N LYS A 88 -6.68 5.78 4.29
CA LYS A 88 -5.82 6.96 4.42
C LYS A 88 -4.38 6.62 4.09
N SER A 89 -3.74 7.34 3.17
CA SER A 89 -2.31 7.20 2.88
C SER A 89 -1.39 7.71 4.00
N LEU A 90 -0.14 7.26 4.04
CA LEU A 90 0.88 7.79 4.95
C LEU A 90 1.27 9.25 4.68
N SER A 91 1.00 9.73 3.46
CA SER A 91 1.36 11.09 3.03
C SER A 91 0.71 12.15 3.92
N ASN A 92 1.49 13.19 4.22
CA ASN A 92 1.10 14.37 4.99
C ASN A 92 0.64 14.08 6.43
N VAL A 93 1.04 12.95 7.01
CA VAL A 93 0.78 12.65 8.43
C VAL A 93 2.03 12.97 9.27
N PRO A 94 1.90 13.66 10.43
CA PRO A 94 3.04 14.00 11.28
C PRO A 94 3.78 12.76 11.80
N VAL A 95 5.11 12.78 11.73
CA VAL A 95 5.98 11.76 12.31
C VAL A 95 6.54 12.27 13.63
N ALA A 96 6.29 11.52 14.72
CA ALA A 96 6.80 11.85 16.05
C ALA A 96 8.20 11.26 16.30
N GLY A 97 8.96 11.89 17.20
CA GLY A 97 10.25 11.36 17.66
C GLY A 97 11.38 11.43 16.63
N VAL A 98 11.28 12.37 15.69
CA VAL A 98 12.32 12.68 14.70
C VAL A 98 12.67 14.16 14.78
N THR A 99 13.91 14.51 14.45
CA THR A 99 14.47 15.86 14.59
C THR A 99 14.88 16.47 13.25
N GLY A 100 14.91 15.69 12.17
CA GLY A 100 15.31 16.15 10.85
C GLY A 100 15.28 15.03 9.81
N ILE A 101 15.89 15.30 8.66
CA ILE A 101 16.06 14.37 7.54
C ILE A 101 17.55 14.18 7.25
N SER A 102 17.94 13.00 6.79
CA SER A 102 19.36 12.60 6.67
C SER A 102 20.05 13.12 5.41
N LYS A 103 19.27 13.61 4.44
CA LYS A 103 19.73 14.27 3.21
C LYS A 103 18.85 15.48 2.99
N ASP A 104 19.44 16.56 2.49
CA ASP A 104 18.67 17.75 2.15
C ASP A 104 17.75 17.43 0.97
N VAL A 105 16.47 17.76 1.14
CA VAL A 105 15.44 17.66 0.11
C VAL A 105 14.78 19.03 0.05
N HIS A 106 15.03 19.77 -1.03
CA HIS A 106 14.32 21.01 -1.26
C HIS A 106 12.83 20.72 -1.48
N TRP A 107 11.99 21.50 -0.81
CA TRP A 107 10.54 21.44 -0.93
C TRP A 107 9.97 22.84 -0.82
N ASP A 108 8.98 23.12 -1.66
CA ASP A 108 8.17 24.32 -1.66
C ASP A 108 6.72 23.91 -1.90
N LEU A 109 5.77 24.65 -1.31
CA LEU A 109 4.35 24.33 -1.42
C LEU A 109 3.76 24.75 -2.78
N GLN A 110 4.31 25.80 -3.38
CA GLN A 110 3.81 26.46 -4.59
C GLN A 110 4.62 26.05 -5.82
N ASP A 111 5.92 25.81 -5.68
CA ASP A 111 6.78 25.39 -6.77
C ASP A 111 6.94 23.86 -6.84
N PRO A 112 6.43 23.20 -7.89
CA PRO A 112 6.67 21.77 -8.08
C PRO A 112 8.11 21.44 -8.52
N ALA A 113 8.89 22.41 -9.00
CA ALA A 113 10.28 22.24 -9.46
C ALA A 113 11.27 22.11 -8.28
N THR A 114 10.99 21.18 -7.39
CA THR A 114 11.74 20.92 -6.15
C THR A 114 12.25 19.49 -6.14
N ASP A 115 13.25 19.18 -5.30
CA ASP A 115 13.74 17.81 -5.13
C ASP A 115 12.61 16.86 -4.72
N ALA A 116 11.73 17.33 -3.83
CA ALA A 116 10.56 16.57 -3.41
C ALA A 116 9.56 16.33 -4.54
N GLY A 117 9.38 17.31 -5.44
CA GLY A 117 8.59 17.17 -6.66
C GLY A 117 9.18 16.11 -7.59
N VAL A 118 10.48 16.22 -7.90
CA VAL A 118 11.21 15.26 -8.75
C VAL A 118 11.13 13.84 -8.20
N LEU A 119 11.34 13.65 -6.90
CA LEU A 119 11.21 12.34 -6.26
C LEU A 119 9.80 11.78 -6.40
N ASN A 120 8.77 12.59 -6.13
CA ASN A 120 7.38 12.15 -6.21
C ASN A 120 6.97 11.79 -7.64
N GLU A 121 7.34 12.61 -8.63
CA GLU A 121 7.11 12.33 -10.05
C GLU A 121 7.83 11.05 -10.49
N GLY A 122 9.01 10.78 -9.91
CA GLY A 122 9.73 9.52 -10.05
C GLY A 122 9.17 8.37 -9.19
N ASP A 123 7.94 8.44 -8.68
CA ASP A 123 7.31 7.42 -7.82
C ASP A 123 8.11 7.06 -6.55
N ILE A 124 8.81 8.04 -5.96
CA ILE A 124 9.52 7.91 -4.70
C ILE A 124 8.89 8.84 -3.67
N THR A 125 8.53 8.28 -2.53
CA THR A 125 8.06 9.09 -1.40
C THR A 125 9.24 9.69 -0.68
N THR A 126 9.12 10.97 -0.36
CA THR A 126 10.17 11.69 0.34
C THR A 126 9.71 12.19 1.70
N LEU A 127 10.58 12.94 2.36
CA LEU A 127 10.38 13.50 3.68
C LEU A 127 10.45 15.01 3.57
N VAL A 128 9.50 15.71 4.17
CA VAL A 128 9.47 17.18 4.19
C VAL A 128 9.34 17.69 5.62
N THR A 129 9.81 18.92 5.84
CA THR A 129 9.60 19.63 7.10
C THR A 129 8.58 20.75 6.85
N PHE A 130 7.31 20.42 7.04
CA PHE A 130 6.20 21.36 6.89
C PHE A 130 5.17 21.09 8.00
N ASN A 131 5.05 22.02 8.95
CA ASN A 131 4.27 21.82 10.18
C ASN A 131 4.67 20.52 10.90
N GLY A 132 5.98 20.31 11.05
CA GLY A 132 6.61 19.08 11.52
C GLY A 132 7.14 18.20 10.39
N GLN A 133 7.84 17.14 10.76
CA GLN A 133 8.38 16.14 9.83
C GLN A 133 7.25 15.23 9.34
N ARG A 134 7.17 15.05 8.01
CA ARG A 134 6.11 14.28 7.36
C ARG A 134 6.66 13.47 6.21
N PHE A 135 6.01 12.36 5.91
CA PHE A 135 6.13 11.74 4.59
C PHE A 135 5.41 12.59 3.55
N TRP A 136 5.99 12.70 2.36
CA TRP A 136 5.47 13.43 1.24
C TRP A 136 5.48 12.56 0.00
N GLY A 137 4.30 12.05 -0.33
CA GLY A 137 4.11 11.05 -1.37
C GLY A 137 3.44 9.79 -0.84
N SER A 138 2.82 9.06 -1.77
CA SER A 138 2.17 7.78 -1.49
C SER A 138 2.19 6.88 -2.73
N ARG A 139 3.14 7.09 -3.63
CA ARG A 139 3.22 6.32 -4.87
C ARG A 139 3.95 5.00 -4.65
N THR A 140 3.48 3.94 -5.31
CA THR A 140 4.09 2.61 -5.29
C THR A 140 5.01 2.43 -6.50
N CYS A 141 5.62 1.25 -6.62
CA CYS A 141 6.39 0.89 -7.80
C CYS A 141 5.55 0.22 -8.90
N ALA A 142 4.22 0.36 -8.87
CA ALA A 142 3.33 -0.27 -9.82
C ALA A 142 3.64 0.14 -11.27
N GLU A 143 3.59 -0.84 -12.18
CA GLU A 143 3.52 -0.58 -13.62
C GLU A 143 2.12 -0.09 -14.04
N ASP A 144 1.09 -0.71 -13.48
CA ASP A 144 -0.30 -0.31 -13.72
C ASP A 144 -0.69 0.92 -12.89
N ARG A 145 -1.12 1.96 -13.58
CA ARG A 145 -1.48 3.25 -12.98
C ARG A 145 -2.69 3.19 -12.06
N ILE A 146 -3.56 2.18 -12.18
CA ILE A 146 -4.66 2.01 -11.22
C ILE A 146 -4.15 1.70 -9.80
N PHE A 147 -2.94 1.13 -9.69
CA PHE A 147 -2.25 0.84 -8.42
C PHE A 147 -1.10 1.81 -8.13
N ALA A 148 -1.07 2.97 -8.80
CA ALA A 148 -0.03 3.97 -8.60
C ALA A 148 0.07 4.45 -7.14
N PHE A 149 -1.02 4.38 -6.38
CA PHE A 149 -1.06 4.80 -4.98
C PHE A 149 -1.11 3.63 -4.00
N GLU A 150 -0.44 3.83 -2.86
CA GLU A 150 -0.39 2.89 -1.74
C GLU A 150 -1.79 2.42 -1.30
N THR A 151 -2.75 3.35 -1.25
CA THR A 151 -4.13 3.09 -0.82
C THR A 151 -4.87 2.16 -1.78
N ALA A 152 -4.59 2.24 -3.09
CA ALA A 152 -5.19 1.36 -4.09
C ALA A 152 -4.68 -0.08 -3.93
N THR A 153 -3.36 -0.29 -3.82
CA THR A 153 -2.79 -1.63 -3.56
C THR A 153 -3.31 -2.21 -2.25
N ARG A 154 -3.30 -1.41 -1.17
CA ARG A 154 -3.76 -1.87 0.14
C ARG A 154 -5.25 -2.23 0.14
N THR A 155 -6.08 -1.43 -0.53
CA THR A 155 -7.51 -1.72 -0.67
C THR A 155 -7.71 -3.06 -1.39
N ALA A 156 -7.00 -3.29 -2.50
CA ALA A 156 -7.07 -4.56 -3.22
C ALA A 156 -6.74 -5.77 -2.32
N GLN A 157 -5.67 -5.67 -1.54
CA GLN A 157 -5.22 -6.72 -0.63
C GLN A 157 -6.25 -6.99 0.47
N ILE A 158 -6.69 -5.93 1.16
CA ILE A 158 -7.63 -6.03 2.28
C ILE A 158 -8.98 -6.57 1.83
N LEU A 159 -9.49 -6.13 0.67
CA LEU A 159 -10.74 -6.67 0.14
C LEU A 159 -10.63 -8.15 -0.20
N ALA A 160 -9.52 -8.57 -0.81
CA ALA A 160 -9.31 -9.97 -1.16
C ALA A 160 -9.28 -10.88 0.08
N ASP A 161 -8.70 -10.42 1.20
CA ASP A 161 -8.68 -11.17 2.47
C ASP A 161 -10.05 -11.13 3.15
N THR A 162 -10.69 -9.96 3.23
CA THR A 162 -12.01 -9.77 3.84
C THR A 162 -13.07 -10.64 3.15
N ILE A 163 -13.06 -10.70 1.81
CA ILE A 163 -13.99 -11.52 1.05
C ILE A 163 -13.72 -13.00 1.31
N ALA A 164 -12.46 -13.44 1.24
CA ALA A 164 -12.08 -14.84 1.47
C ALA A 164 -12.52 -15.32 2.86
N GLU A 165 -12.29 -14.52 3.91
CA GLU A 165 -12.75 -14.80 5.27
C GLU A 165 -14.28 -14.82 5.35
N GLY A 166 -14.95 -13.83 4.75
CA GLY A 166 -16.41 -13.70 4.78
C GLY A 166 -17.14 -14.86 4.10
N VAL A 167 -16.54 -15.46 3.06
CA VAL A 167 -17.15 -16.57 2.33
C VAL A 167 -16.66 -17.96 2.77
N ALA A 168 -15.77 -18.04 3.77
CA ALA A 168 -15.21 -19.32 4.24
C ALA A 168 -16.31 -20.30 4.71
N PHE A 169 -17.42 -19.80 5.23
CA PHE A 169 -18.58 -20.61 5.64
C PHE A 169 -19.24 -21.39 4.48
N TYR A 170 -19.05 -20.97 3.24
CA TYR A 170 -19.64 -21.60 2.06
C TYR A 170 -18.78 -22.75 1.50
N VAL A 171 -17.53 -22.88 1.96
CA VAL A 171 -16.61 -23.94 1.52
C VAL A 171 -17.17 -25.31 1.90
N ASP A 172 -17.00 -26.28 1.00
CA ASP A 172 -17.45 -27.68 1.11
C ASP A 172 -18.97 -27.88 1.26
N LYS A 173 -19.77 -26.84 0.99
CA LYS A 173 -21.22 -26.97 0.94
C LYS A 173 -21.70 -27.44 -0.43
N PRO A 174 -22.81 -28.21 -0.49
CA PRO A 174 -23.38 -28.61 -1.78
C PRO A 174 -23.71 -27.39 -2.64
N MET A 175 -23.10 -27.31 -3.82
CA MET A 175 -23.27 -26.16 -4.71
C MET A 175 -24.62 -26.22 -5.43
N HIS A 176 -25.51 -25.29 -5.10
CA HIS A 176 -26.80 -25.11 -5.75
C HIS A 176 -27.08 -23.61 -5.93
N PRO A 177 -27.96 -23.19 -6.86
CA PRO A 177 -28.09 -21.79 -7.25
C PRO A 177 -28.41 -20.81 -6.10
N SER A 178 -29.15 -21.22 -5.08
CA SER A 178 -29.40 -20.34 -3.92
C SER A 178 -28.15 -20.12 -3.07
N LEU A 179 -27.28 -21.12 -2.90
CA LEU A 179 -26.01 -20.95 -2.19
C LEU A 179 -25.14 -19.87 -2.86
N VAL A 180 -25.07 -19.89 -4.19
CA VAL A 180 -24.31 -18.90 -4.97
C VAL A 180 -24.89 -17.50 -4.81
N LYS A 181 -26.22 -17.37 -4.81
CA LYS A 181 -26.89 -16.09 -4.53
C LYS A 181 -26.62 -15.59 -3.12
N ASP A 182 -26.71 -16.45 -2.11
CA ASP A 182 -26.46 -16.09 -0.72
C ASP A 182 -24.99 -15.66 -0.51
N LEU A 183 -24.05 -16.31 -1.20
CA LEU A 183 -22.63 -15.94 -1.20
C LEU A 183 -22.44 -14.54 -1.78
N ILE A 184 -23.01 -14.26 -2.97
CA ILE A 184 -22.92 -12.95 -3.61
C ILE A 184 -23.54 -11.86 -2.74
N GLU A 185 -24.71 -12.13 -2.15
CA GLU A 185 -25.36 -11.18 -1.24
C GLU A 185 -24.56 -10.93 0.04
N THR A 186 -23.82 -11.93 0.53
CA THR A 186 -22.90 -11.75 1.67
C THR A 186 -21.74 -10.82 1.31
N ILE A 187 -21.13 -11.00 0.13
CA ILE A 187 -20.07 -10.10 -0.37
C ILE A 187 -20.63 -8.69 -0.54
N ASN A 188 -21.76 -8.54 -1.23
CA ASN A 188 -22.39 -7.24 -1.48
C ASN A 188 -22.87 -6.56 -0.19
N ALA A 189 -23.31 -7.32 0.82
CA ALA A 189 -23.60 -6.77 2.15
C ALA A 189 -22.36 -6.16 2.79
N LYS A 190 -21.20 -6.84 2.70
CA LYS A 190 -19.94 -6.30 3.20
C LYS A 190 -19.49 -5.07 2.41
N PHE A 191 -19.66 -5.05 1.10
CA PHE A 191 -19.37 -3.87 0.29
C PHE A 191 -20.24 -2.67 0.65
N ARG A 192 -21.54 -2.87 0.90
CA ARG A 192 -22.42 -1.80 1.40
C ARG A 192 -21.95 -1.25 2.75
N ASP A 193 -21.53 -2.12 3.67
CA ASP A 193 -20.96 -1.74 4.96
C ASP A 193 -19.69 -0.87 4.78
N LEU A 194 -18.72 -1.34 3.98
CA LEU A 194 -17.48 -0.62 3.69
C LEU A 194 -17.71 0.72 3.00
N LYS A 195 -18.65 0.79 2.05
CA LYS A 195 -19.08 2.03 1.39
C LYS A 195 -19.68 3.01 2.38
N SER A 196 -20.62 2.55 3.22
CA SER A 196 -21.26 3.40 4.23
C SER A 196 -20.28 3.94 5.27
N SER A 197 -19.23 3.17 5.55
CA SER A 197 -18.14 3.53 6.46
C SER A 197 -17.04 4.38 5.79
N GLY A 198 -17.17 4.71 4.50
CA GLY A 198 -16.23 5.57 3.77
C GLY A 198 -14.91 4.91 3.38
N TYR A 199 -14.81 3.57 3.42
CA TYR A 199 -13.62 2.84 2.98
C TYR A 199 -13.54 2.65 1.46
N LEU A 200 -14.68 2.72 0.78
CA LEU A 200 -14.84 2.56 -0.66
C LEU A 200 -15.82 3.61 -1.19
N ILE A 201 -15.63 4.01 -2.45
CA ILE A 201 -16.62 4.83 -3.16
C ILE A 201 -17.78 3.95 -3.65
N ASP A 202 -17.44 2.82 -4.27
CA ASP A 202 -18.43 1.83 -4.69
C ASP A 202 -17.80 0.45 -4.85
N ALA A 203 -18.62 -0.60 -4.79
CA ALA A 203 -18.21 -1.97 -5.10
C ALA A 203 -19.43 -2.86 -5.36
N ASN A 204 -19.26 -3.87 -6.22
CA ASN A 204 -20.31 -4.82 -6.57
C ASN A 204 -19.71 -6.17 -6.97
N ALA A 205 -20.30 -7.25 -6.47
CA ALA A 205 -20.00 -8.63 -6.85
C ALA A 205 -21.17 -9.25 -7.61
N TRP A 206 -20.86 -10.11 -8.59
CA TRP A 206 -21.86 -10.79 -9.41
C TRP A 206 -21.39 -12.17 -9.87
N TYR A 207 -22.36 -12.97 -10.35
CA TYR A 207 -22.10 -14.23 -11.03
C TYR A 207 -21.94 -13.98 -12.53
N ASP A 208 -20.80 -14.36 -13.10
CA ASP A 208 -20.61 -14.39 -14.55
C ASP A 208 -20.71 -15.83 -15.08
N GLY A 209 -21.70 -16.07 -15.94
CA GLY A 209 -21.90 -17.36 -16.59
C GLY A 209 -20.84 -17.71 -17.63
N THR A 210 -20.06 -16.73 -18.12
CA THR A 210 -19.03 -16.96 -19.12
C THR A 210 -17.79 -17.66 -18.55
N VAL A 211 -17.46 -17.41 -17.27
CA VAL A 211 -16.33 -18.04 -16.56
C VAL A 211 -16.73 -19.26 -15.72
N ASN A 212 -18.03 -19.45 -15.51
CA ASN A 212 -18.61 -20.58 -14.76
C ASN A 212 -19.33 -21.56 -15.69
N SER A 213 -18.56 -22.20 -16.58
CA SER A 213 -19.08 -23.25 -17.47
C SER A 213 -19.50 -24.50 -16.68
N ALA A 214 -20.33 -25.36 -17.29
CA ALA A 214 -20.72 -26.64 -16.68
C ALA A 214 -19.52 -27.51 -16.30
N THR A 215 -18.46 -27.50 -17.12
CA THR A 215 -17.20 -28.22 -16.83
C THR A 215 -16.50 -27.63 -15.60
N THR A 216 -16.35 -26.30 -15.54
CA THR A 216 -15.71 -25.60 -14.41
C THR A 216 -16.44 -25.89 -13.09
N LEU A 217 -17.78 -25.87 -13.13
CA LEU A 217 -18.61 -26.15 -11.95
C LEU A 217 -18.58 -27.63 -11.56
N ALA A 218 -18.49 -28.55 -12.53
CA ALA A 218 -18.33 -29.98 -12.26
C ALA A 218 -17.01 -30.30 -11.56
N ASP A 219 -15.95 -29.53 -11.84
CA ASP A 219 -14.67 -29.57 -11.13
C ASP A 219 -14.72 -28.93 -9.74
N GLY A 220 -15.89 -28.42 -9.32
CA GLY A 220 -16.09 -27.75 -8.02
C GLY A 220 -15.55 -26.32 -7.96
N ALA A 221 -15.15 -25.73 -9.10
CA ALA A 221 -14.55 -24.40 -9.14
C ALA A 221 -15.61 -23.33 -9.46
N LEU A 222 -16.15 -22.68 -8.40
CA LEU A 222 -16.98 -21.49 -8.55
C LEU A 222 -16.11 -20.23 -8.58
N ARG A 223 -16.36 -19.35 -9.55
CA ARG A 223 -15.72 -18.03 -9.67
C ARG A 223 -16.76 -16.93 -9.47
N ILE A 224 -16.43 -15.94 -8.64
CA ILE A 224 -17.27 -14.77 -8.40
C ILE A 224 -16.45 -13.55 -8.77
N ASP A 225 -17.01 -12.74 -9.66
CA ASP A 225 -16.39 -11.50 -10.09
C ASP A 225 -16.84 -10.34 -9.19
N TYR A 226 -15.96 -9.38 -9.01
CA TYR A 226 -16.28 -8.15 -8.30
C TYR A 226 -15.42 -6.99 -8.78
N ASP A 227 -16.03 -5.81 -8.77
CA ASP A 227 -15.37 -4.53 -9.02
C ASP A 227 -15.46 -3.66 -7.77
N TYR A 228 -14.49 -2.77 -7.60
CA TYR A 228 -14.45 -1.80 -6.51
C TYR A 228 -13.76 -0.51 -6.94
N THR A 229 -14.14 0.59 -6.30
CA THR A 229 -13.49 1.90 -6.45
C THR A 229 -12.92 2.31 -5.08
N PRO A 230 -11.58 2.31 -4.91
CA PRO A 230 -10.95 2.78 -3.68
C PRO A 230 -11.13 4.29 -3.51
N VAL A 231 -10.99 4.76 -2.27
CA VAL A 231 -10.94 6.20 -1.91
C VAL A 231 -9.52 6.75 -2.11
#